data_AF-A0A0B1SIY6-F1
#
_entry.id   AF-A0A0B1SIY6-F1
#
_cell.length_a   1.000
_cell.length_b   1.000
_cell.length_c   1.000
_cell.angle_alpha   90.00
_cell.angle_beta   90.00
_cell.angle_gamma   90.00
#
_symmetry.space_group_name_H-M   'P 1'
#
loop_
_entity.id
_entity.type
_entity.pdbx_description
1 polymer ?
#
loop_
_entity_poly.entity_id
_entity_poly.type
_entity_poly.pdbx_seq_one_letter_code
_entity_poly.pdbx_strand_id
1 'polypeptide(L)'
;MVELARLLSAPTTPCFFPVQWVLVTDILDLFGNLVYERLFSKANEERQAAGLSVLTSNFMPSDILPDTTELAQNWFCKIAEIKEAVPRFYVFSHPISAAYARAYICKIAMILEPTDRGPHWKALNDWMQASKQPTEFVAPALEWIVQCVSYGAATVEDLGPLWEYCRQSEQRGMLLHAFVLSIPLKYLLNHCLQVCEIIVSQGRPATDFEVFGTRLLMGETPEDVRPQILRLALPYISRFEGEDFMKCCVVWSKFTSRYFSTKEICDLCEQTLAKLRKLPNPSEHFADLTNMVENIMECRSNDLSDVLKMKPFIDILDYVRDEPYGSKCAKAVLTAIVHTFQVGSVDDAVLVDRIVEQCSRLCLSVRPDSIHDEV
;
A
#
# COMPACT_ATOMS: atom_id res chain seq x y z
N MET A 1 -28.90 -19.29 -1.94
CA MET A 1 -28.61 -18.02 -1.23
C MET A 1 -28.35 -18.22 0.26
N VAL A 2 -29.28 -18.77 1.05
CA VAL A 2 -29.07 -19.01 2.49
C VAL A 2 -27.85 -19.89 2.77
N GLU A 3 -27.68 -20.98 2.02
CA GLU A 3 -26.52 -21.89 2.16
C GLU A 3 -25.19 -21.20 1.84
N LEU A 4 -25.15 -20.36 0.80
CA LEU A 4 -23.97 -19.56 0.46
C LEU A 4 -23.63 -18.57 1.57
N ALA A 5 -24.65 -17.89 2.12
CA ALA A 5 -24.45 -16.96 3.23
C ALA A 5 -23.90 -17.66 4.48
N ARG A 6 -24.29 -18.92 4.74
CA ARG A 6 -23.73 -19.70 5.87
C ARG A 6 -22.22 -19.94 5.74
N LEU A 7 -21.66 -19.98 4.53
CA LEU A 7 -20.21 -20.09 4.32
C LEU A 7 -19.46 -18.89 4.90
N LEU A 8 -20.11 -17.74 5.04
CA LEU A 8 -19.49 -16.54 5.61
C LEU A 8 -19.48 -16.53 7.15
N SER A 9 -20.29 -17.36 7.82
CA SER A 9 -20.48 -17.33 9.28
C SER A 9 -19.29 -17.82 10.09
N ALA A 10 -18.61 -18.85 9.59
CA ALA A 10 -17.62 -19.60 10.34
C ALA A 10 -16.46 -19.96 9.41
N PRO A 11 -15.37 -19.18 9.42
CA PRO A 11 -14.18 -19.49 8.64
C PRO A 11 -13.58 -20.82 9.10
N THR A 12 -13.69 -21.87 8.27
CA THR A 12 -13.04 -23.17 8.53
C THR A 12 -11.57 -23.16 8.15
N THR A 13 -11.17 -22.25 7.25
CA THR A 13 -9.77 -22.07 6.83
C THR A 13 -9.44 -20.57 6.71
N PRO A 14 -8.96 -19.94 7.80
CA PRO A 14 -8.81 -18.48 7.89
C PRO A 14 -7.99 -17.82 6.77
N CYS A 15 -6.93 -18.46 6.30
CA CYS A 15 -6.08 -17.91 5.23
C CYS A 15 -6.79 -17.79 3.86
N PHE A 16 -7.77 -18.65 3.57
CA PHE A 16 -8.57 -18.57 2.34
C PHE A 16 -9.85 -17.75 2.52
N PHE A 17 -10.18 -17.35 3.75
CA PHE A 17 -11.42 -16.65 4.04
C PHE A 17 -11.58 -15.32 3.29
N PRO A 18 -10.53 -14.48 3.10
CA PRO A 18 -10.66 -13.27 2.29
C PRO A 18 -11.15 -13.57 0.86
N VAL A 19 -10.57 -14.61 0.23
CA VAL A 19 -10.94 -15.04 -1.13
C VAL A 19 -12.35 -15.62 -1.15
N GLN A 20 -12.66 -16.48 -0.18
CA GLN A 20 -14.00 -17.06 -0.03
C GLN A 20 -15.06 -15.97 0.15
N TRP A 21 -14.76 -14.94 0.95
CA TRP A 21 -15.67 -13.83 1.18
C TRP A 21 -16.01 -13.12 -0.13
N VAL A 22 -14.99 -12.72 -0.89
CA VAL A 22 -15.17 -12.03 -2.19
C VAL A 22 -16.04 -12.86 -3.13
N LEU A 23 -15.68 -14.14 -3.34
CA LEU A 23 -16.41 -15.03 -4.26
C LEU A 23 -17.88 -15.19 -3.88
N VAL A 24 -18.15 -15.38 -2.58
CA VAL A 24 -19.54 -15.51 -2.12
C VAL A 24 -20.27 -14.18 -2.29
N THR A 25 -19.67 -13.05 -1.92
CA THR A 25 -20.32 -11.74 -2.05
C THR A 25 -20.56 -11.33 -3.51
N ASP A 26 -19.72 -11.73 -4.45
CA ASP A 26 -19.96 -11.47 -5.88
C ASP A 26 -21.21 -12.21 -6.39
N ILE A 27 -21.44 -13.44 -5.90
CA ILE A 27 -22.68 -14.17 -6.19
C ILE A 27 -23.89 -13.49 -5.52
N LEU A 28 -23.72 -12.99 -4.29
CA LEU A 28 -24.76 -12.21 -3.60
C LEU A 28 -25.10 -10.93 -4.37
N ASP A 29 -24.10 -10.21 -4.88
CA ASP A 29 -24.27 -8.99 -5.67
C ASP A 29 -24.99 -9.28 -6.99
N LEU A 30 -24.62 -10.35 -7.70
CA LEU A 30 -25.32 -10.78 -8.91
C LEU A 30 -26.79 -11.08 -8.64
N PHE A 31 -27.08 -11.81 -7.57
CA PHE A 31 -28.46 -12.06 -7.15
C PHE A 31 -29.18 -10.76 -6.78
N GLY A 32 -28.52 -9.84 -6.08
CA GLY A 32 -29.05 -8.52 -5.74
C GLY A 32 -29.44 -7.72 -6.99
N ASN A 33 -28.62 -7.76 -8.04
CA ASN A 33 -28.93 -7.13 -9.32
C ASN A 33 -30.16 -7.77 -9.98
N LEU A 34 -30.30 -9.09 -9.97
CA LEU A 34 -31.48 -9.76 -10.52
C LEU A 34 -32.77 -9.40 -9.74
N VAL A 35 -32.66 -9.23 -8.43
CA VAL A 35 -33.76 -8.77 -7.56
C VAL A 35 -34.13 -7.32 -7.90
N TYR A 36 -33.13 -6.44 -8.06
CA TYR A 36 -33.33 -5.05 -8.47
C TYR A 36 -34.01 -4.94 -9.84
N GLU A 37 -33.50 -5.62 -10.86
CA GLU A 37 -34.07 -5.62 -12.21
C GLU A 37 -35.54 -6.08 -12.21
N ARG A 38 -35.86 -7.09 -11.40
CA ARG A 38 -37.24 -7.56 -11.25
C ARG A 38 -38.14 -6.51 -10.61
N LEU A 39 -37.68 -5.83 -9.57
CA LEU A 39 -38.43 -4.75 -8.93
C LEU A 39 -38.58 -3.55 -9.87
N PHE A 40 -37.55 -3.21 -10.64
CA PHE A 40 -37.58 -2.15 -11.62
C PHE A 40 -38.57 -2.44 -12.77
N SER A 41 -38.61 -3.68 -13.27
CA SER A 41 -39.64 -4.12 -14.24
C SER A 41 -41.04 -3.98 -13.65
N LYS A 42 -41.25 -4.42 -12.40
CA LYS A 42 -42.55 -4.33 -11.72
C LYS A 42 -43.00 -2.88 -11.50
N ALA A 43 -42.08 -2.00 -11.12
CA ALA A 43 -42.37 -0.58 -10.98
C ALA A 43 -42.84 0.04 -12.31
N ASN A 44 -42.20 -0.32 -13.43
CA ASN A 44 -42.59 0.17 -14.74
C ASN A 44 -43.92 -0.42 -15.25
N GLU A 45 -44.19 -1.70 -14.97
CA GLU A 45 -45.50 -2.33 -15.25
C GLU A 45 -46.64 -1.62 -14.51
N GLU A 46 -46.44 -1.35 -13.21
CA GLU A 46 -47.42 -0.65 -12.37
C GLU A 46 -47.65 0.78 -12.85
N ARG A 47 -46.57 1.51 -13.18
CA ARG A 47 -46.65 2.87 -13.74
C ARG A 47 -47.38 2.90 -15.07
N GLN A 48 -47.09 1.94 -15.96
CA GLN A 48 -47.78 1.84 -17.25
C GLN A 48 -49.28 1.59 -17.06
N ALA A 49 -49.66 0.72 -16.13
CA ALA A 49 -51.06 0.47 -15.78
C ALA A 49 -51.76 1.74 -15.22
N ALA A 50 -51.01 2.58 -14.51
CA ALA A 50 -51.47 3.88 -14.02
C ALA A 50 -51.42 5.02 -15.07
N GLY A 51 -51.00 4.73 -16.31
CA GLY A 51 -50.88 5.72 -17.39
C GLY A 51 -49.70 6.69 -17.23
N LEU A 52 -48.71 6.35 -16.39
CA LEU A 52 -47.51 7.14 -16.17
C LEU A 52 -46.38 6.71 -17.12
N SER A 53 -45.42 7.61 -17.34
CA SER A 53 -44.21 7.30 -18.11
C SER A 53 -43.30 6.31 -17.36
N VAL A 54 -42.45 5.60 -18.11
CA VAL A 54 -41.40 4.74 -17.55
C VAL A 54 -40.44 5.53 -16.65
N LEU A 55 -39.82 4.84 -15.69
CA LEU A 55 -38.81 5.39 -14.80
C LEU A 55 -37.54 5.76 -15.57
N THR A 56 -37.02 6.95 -15.31
CA THR A 56 -35.71 7.41 -15.80
C THR A 56 -34.58 6.88 -14.91
N SER A 57 -33.32 6.98 -15.35
CA SER A 57 -32.16 6.55 -14.55
C SER A 57 -32.00 7.26 -13.20
N ASN A 58 -32.57 8.46 -13.05
CA ASN A 58 -32.44 9.30 -11.86
C ASN A 58 -33.77 9.43 -11.11
N PHE A 59 -34.58 8.37 -11.10
CA PHE A 59 -35.86 8.37 -10.40
C PHE A 59 -35.65 8.51 -8.88
N MET A 60 -36.60 9.14 -8.21
CA MET A 60 -36.64 9.26 -6.76
C MET A 60 -37.53 8.17 -6.15
N PRO A 61 -37.34 7.79 -4.87
CA PRO A 61 -38.21 6.83 -4.21
C PRO A 61 -39.71 7.18 -4.29
N SER A 62 -40.06 8.47 -4.33
CA SER A 62 -41.43 8.97 -4.52
C SER A 62 -42.04 8.65 -5.89
N ASP A 63 -41.23 8.26 -6.88
CA ASP A 63 -41.70 7.89 -8.21
C ASP A 63 -42.13 6.42 -8.29
N ILE A 64 -41.84 5.62 -7.25
CA ILE A 64 -42.29 4.22 -7.16
C ILE A 64 -43.69 4.19 -6.55
N LEU A 65 -44.61 3.51 -7.23
CA LEU A 65 -45.99 3.37 -6.77
C LEU A 65 -46.13 2.35 -5.62
N PRO A 66 -47.26 2.37 -4.87
CA PRO A 66 -47.39 1.61 -3.63
C PRO A 66 -47.27 0.09 -3.78
N ASP A 67 -47.76 -0.54 -4.85
CA ASP A 67 -47.79 -2.01 -4.94
C ASP A 67 -46.37 -2.56 -5.04
N THR A 68 -45.51 -1.93 -5.85
CA THR A 68 -44.10 -2.31 -5.94
C THR A 68 -43.35 -2.03 -4.65
N THR A 69 -43.68 -0.93 -3.96
CA THR A 69 -43.08 -0.58 -2.66
C THR A 69 -43.44 -1.63 -1.60
N GLU A 70 -44.70 -2.02 -1.53
CA GLU A 70 -45.18 -3.06 -0.62
C GLU A 70 -44.56 -4.43 -0.96
N LEU A 71 -44.41 -4.76 -2.25
CA LEU A 71 -43.74 -5.98 -2.69
C LEU A 71 -42.28 -6.02 -2.19
N ALA A 72 -41.53 -4.93 -2.36
CA ALA A 72 -40.16 -4.82 -1.89
C ALA A 72 -40.10 -4.92 -0.35
N GLN A 73 -40.99 -4.23 0.37
CA GLN A 73 -41.07 -4.30 1.82
C GLN A 73 -41.35 -5.73 2.31
N ASN A 74 -42.30 -6.42 1.68
CA ASN A 74 -42.60 -7.83 1.98
C ASN A 74 -41.40 -8.74 1.77
N TRP A 75 -40.55 -8.48 0.77
CA TRP A 75 -39.31 -9.23 0.58
C TRP A 75 -38.30 -8.95 1.69
N PHE A 76 -38.13 -7.69 2.10
CA PHE A 76 -37.26 -7.35 3.24
C PHE A 76 -37.75 -7.99 4.55
N CYS A 77 -39.06 -7.99 4.82
CA CYS A 77 -39.63 -8.65 5.98
C CYS A 77 -39.34 -10.16 5.96
N LYS A 78 -39.55 -10.83 4.82
CA LYS A 78 -39.22 -12.27 4.66
C LYS A 78 -37.74 -12.56 4.87
N ILE A 79 -36.84 -11.68 4.38
CA ILE A 79 -35.40 -11.82 4.59
C ILE A 79 -35.05 -11.64 6.08
N ALA A 80 -35.67 -10.67 6.76
CA ALA A 80 -35.43 -10.39 8.18
C ALA A 80 -35.86 -11.56 9.10
N GLU A 81 -36.81 -12.38 8.67
CA GLU A 81 -37.29 -13.57 9.37
C GLU A 81 -36.37 -14.80 9.26
N ILE A 82 -35.39 -14.79 8.34
CA ILE A 82 -34.49 -15.93 8.14
C ILE A 82 -33.50 -16.02 9.31
N LYS A 83 -33.81 -16.87 10.30
CA LYS A 83 -33.02 -17.05 11.54
C LYS A 83 -31.61 -17.60 11.31
N GLU A 84 -31.46 -18.48 10.33
CA GLU A 84 -30.22 -19.23 10.04
C GLU A 84 -29.34 -18.56 8.99
N ALA A 85 -29.91 -17.57 8.30
CA ALA A 85 -29.11 -16.80 7.39
C ALA A 85 -28.35 -15.76 8.20
N VAL A 86 -27.39 -15.25 7.50
CA VAL A 86 -26.52 -14.17 7.88
C VAL A 86 -27.01 -12.85 7.25
N PRO A 87 -28.33 -12.54 7.04
CA PRO A 87 -28.66 -11.25 6.45
C PRO A 87 -28.44 -10.11 7.45
N ARG A 88 -28.17 -10.43 8.72
CA ARG A 88 -27.70 -9.48 9.72
C ARG A 88 -26.18 -9.40 9.63
N PHE A 89 -25.65 -8.82 8.56
CA PHE A 89 -24.20 -8.58 8.37
C PHE A 89 -23.54 -7.90 9.59
N TYR A 90 -24.31 -7.27 10.48
CA TYR A 90 -23.82 -6.69 11.74
C TYR A 90 -23.68 -7.66 12.94
N VAL A 91 -24.09 -8.93 12.83
CA VAL A 91 -24.22 -9.86 13.98
C VAL A 91 -23.32 -11.09 13.85
N PHE A 92 -22.29 -11.05 12.99
CA PHE A 92 -21.27 -12.11 13.00
C PHE A 92 -20.56 -12.15 14.34
N SER A 93 -20.60 -13.32 14.99
CA SER A 93 -19.84 -13.57 16.22
C SER A 93 -18.35 -13.82 15.95
N HIS A 94 -18.01 -14.34 14.77
CA HIS A 94 -16.63 -14.60 14.40
C HIS A 94 -15.91 -13.29 13.99
N PRO A 95 -14.76 -12.94 14.59
CA PRO A 95 -14.07 -11.67 14.31
C PRO A 95 -13.74 -11.43 12.84
N ILE A 96 -13.24 -12.45 12.14
CA ILE A 96 -12.89 -12.34 10.71
C ILE A 96 -14.15 -12.07 9.86
N SER A 97 -15.22 -12.86 10.05
CA SER A 97 -16.47 -12.62 9.34
C SER A 97 -17.05 -11.25 9.64
N ALA A 98 -16.97 -10.80 10.90
CA ALA A 98 -17.43 -9.48 11.29
C ALA A 98 -16.59 -8.35 10.68
N ALA A 99 -15.28 -8.55 10.51
CA ALA A 99 -14.37 -7.64 9.83
C ALA A 99 -14.77 -7.47 8.35
N TYR A 100 -14.90 -8.58 7.63
CA TYR A 100 -15.27 -8.54 6.21
C TYR A 100 -16.72 -8.10 5.97
N ALA A 101 -17.63 -8.36 6.90
CA ALA A 101 -18.99 -7.84 6.83
C ALA A 101 -19.01 -6.31 6.87
N ARG A 102 -18.22 -5.71 7.77
CA ARG A 102 -18.03 -4.25 7.84
C ARG A 102 -17.42 -3.71 6.55
N ALA A 103 -16.42 -4.39 6.00
CA ALA A 103 -15.83 -4.02 4.72
C ALA A 103 -16.84 -4.09 3.56
N TYR A 104 -17.66 -5.15 3.51
CA TYR A 104 -18.72 -5.30 2.51
C TYR A 104 -19.80 -4.22 2.63
N ILE A 105 -20.21 -3.88 3.86
CA ILE A 105 -21.11 -2.73 4.09
C ILE A 105 -20.48 -1.45 3.55
N CYS A 106 -19.18 -1.22 3.77
CA CYS A 106 -18.49 -0.07 3.21
C CYS A 106 -18.45 -0.10 1.67
N LYS A 107 -18.26 -1.27 1.05
CA LYS A 107 -18.36 -1.44 -0.41
C LYS A 107 -19.75 -1.02 -0.92
N ILE A 108 -20.82 -1.53 -0.31
CA ILE A 108 -22.19 -1.19 -0.74
C ILE A 108 -22.49 0.30 -0.51
N ALA A 109 -22.10 0.87 0.63
CA ALA A 109 -22.26 2.30 0.89
C ALA A 109 -21.49 3.15 -0.14
N MET A 110 -20.27 2.75 -0.53
CA MET A 110 -19.52 3.42 -1.60
C MET A 110 -20.20 3.34 -2.96
N ILE A 111 -20.87 2.24 -3.28
CA ILE A 111 -21.60 2.09 -4.55
C ILE A 111 -22.84 2.99 -4.57
N LEU A 112 -23.53 3.13 -3.44
CA LEU A 112 -24.78 3.86 -3.34
C LEU A 112 -24.58 5.37 -3.20
N GLU A 113 -23.74 5.80 -2.26
CA GLU A 113 -23.48 7.22 -1.97
C GLU A 113 -22.04 7.41 -1.44
N PRO A 114 -21.03 7.51 -2.33
CA PRO A 114 -19.62 7.61 -1.93
C PRO A 114 -19.29 8.81 -1.03
N THR A 115 -20.11 9.87 -1.06
CA THR A 115 -19.93 11.07 -0.26
C THR A 115 -20.40 10.93 1.18
N ASP A 116 -21.28 9.96 1.47
CA ASP A 116 -21.73 9.67 2.83
C ASP A 116 -20.71 8.78 3.56
N ARG A 117 -19.87 9.41 4.40
CA ARG A 117 -18.89 8.72 5.22
C ARG A 117 -19.47 8.07 6.48
N GLY A 118 -20.75 8.30 6.80
CA GLY A 118 -21.40 7.84 8.03
C GLY A 118 -21.29 6.32 8.24
N PRO A 119 -21.65 5.47 7.26
CA PRO A 119 -21.51 4.02 7.35
C PRO A 119 -20.06 3.56 7.56
N HIS A 120 -19.10 4.21 6.91
CA HIS A 120 -17.67 3.88 7.01
C HIS A 120 -17.12 4.20 8.41
N TRP A 121 -17.48 5.37 8.95
CA TRP A 121 -17.12 5.73 10.31
C TRP A 121 -17.74 4.79 11.34
N LYS A 122 -19.00 4.39 11.14
CA LYS A 122 -19.63 3.39 12.00
C LYS A 122 -18.87 2.06 11.95
N ALA A 123 -18.54 1.57 10.76
CA ALA A 123 -17.77 0.33 10.59
C ALA A 123 -16.41 0.40 11.31
N LEU A 124 -15.67 1.50 11.14
CA LEU A 124 -14.40 1.71 11.83
C LEU A 124 -14.59 1.79 13.35
N ASN A 125 -15.55 2.58 13.85
CA ASN A 125 -15.77 2.72 15.29
C ASN A 125 -16.19 1.39 15.94
N ASP A 126 -17.06 0.63 15.29
CA ASP A 126 -17.46 -0.71 15.75
C ASP A 126 -16.27 -1.67 15.76
N TRP A 127 -15.32 -1.50 14.83
CA TRP A 127 -14.06 -2.25 14.84
C TRP A 127 -13.19 -1.86 16.04
N MET A 128 -13.03 -0.55 16.28
CA MET A 128 -12.19 -0.03 17.36
C MET A 128 -12.71 -0.39 18.76
N GLN A 129 -14.00 -0.70 18.89
CA GLN A 129 -14.63 -1.14 20.13
C GLN A 129 -14.64 -2.67 20.29
N ALA A 130 -14.32 -3.44 19.24
CA ALA A 130 -14.29 -4.89 19.31
C ALA A 130 -13.11 -5.39 20.17
N SER A 131 -13.29 -6.51 20.86
CA SER A 131 -12.19 -7.20 21.58
C SER A 131 -11.12 -7.70 20.61
N LYS A 132 -9.92 -8.02 21.12
CA LYS A 132 -8.73 -8.39 20.32
C LYS A 132 -9.08 -9.32 19.15
N GLN A 133 -8.88 -8.83 17.93
CA GLN A 133 -9.11 -9.58 16.70
C GLN A 133 -7.83 -10.30 16.25
N PRO A 134 -7.94 -11.49 15.62
CA PRO A 134 -6.81 -12.14 14.97
C PRO A 134 -6.33 -11.26 13.81
N THR A 135 -5.08 -10.79 13.89
CA THR A 135 -4.59 -9.63 13.13
C THR A 135 -4.40 -9.89 11.64
N GLU A 136 -3.76 -11.00 11.25
CA GLU A 136 -3.32 -11.17 9.86
C GLU A 136 -4.47 -11.28 8.85
N PHE A 137 -5.51 -12.06 9.15
CA PHE A 137 -6.60 -12.33 8.22
C PHE A 137 -7.61 -11.19 8.09
N VAL A 138 -7.54 -10.18 8.96
CA VAL A 138 -8.47 -9.05 8.94
C VAL A 138 -7.85 -7.78 8.35
N ALA A 139 -6.55 -7.80 8.02
CA ALA A 139 -5.84 -6.64 7.48
C ALA A 139 -6.50 -6.07 6.21
N PRO A 140 -6.84 -6.88 5.18
CA PRO A 140 -7.43 -6.34 3.95
C PRO A 140 -8.79 -5.68 4.18
N ALA A 141 -9.57 -6.22 5.13
CA ALA A 141 -10.85 -5.62 5.51
C ALA A 141 -10.67 -4.27 6.21
N LEU A 142 -9.69 -4.16 7.12
CA LEU A 142 -9.38 -2.91 7.79
C LEU A 142 -8.85 -1.85 6.82
N GLU A 143 -7.95 -2.23 5.92
CA GLU A 143 -7.42 -1.38 4.85
C GLU A 143 -8.55 -0.81 3.99
N TRP A 144 -9.46 -1.66 3.53
CA TRP A 144 -10.64 -1.22 2.77
C TRP A 144 -11.53 -0.25 3.56
N ILE A 145 -11.81 -0.54 4.83
CA ILE A 145 -12.61 0.34 5.69
C ILE A 145 -11.92 1.70 5.84
N VAL A 146 -10.61 1.73 6.07
CA VAL A 146 -9.83 2.97 6.19
C VAL A 146 -9.81 3.75 4.88
N GLN A 147 -9.68 3.07 3.74
CA GLN A 147 -9.81 3.69 2.42
C GLN A 147 -11.18 4.34 2.24
N CYS A 148 -12.24 3.67 2.67
CA CYS A 148 -13.60 4.20 2.59
C CYS A 148 -13.81 5.42 3.50
N VAL A 149 -13.32 5.36 4.74
CA VAL A 149 -13.36 6.48 5.70
C VAL A 149 -12.62 7.71 5.18
N SER A 150 -11.52 7.48 4.47
CA SER A 150 -10.64 8.55 3.96
C SER A 150 -11.01 9.06 2.56
N TYR A 151 -12.04 8.49 1.93
CA TYR A 151 -12.50 8.94 0.63
C TYR A 151 -12.96 10.40 0.67
N GLY A 152 -12.43 11.22 -0.25
CA GLY A 152 -12.73 12.65 -0.34
C GLY A 152 -12.15 13.51 0.78
N ALA A 153 -11.40 12.94 1.74
CA ALA A 153 -10.77 13.71 2.82
C ALA A 153 -9.66 14.62 2.28
N ALA A 154 -9.62 15.86 2.77
CA ALA A 154 -8.63 16.86 2.37
C ALA A 154 -7.87 17.46 3.56
N THR A 155 -8.48 17.47 4.75
CA THR A 155 -7.96 18.14 5.94
C THR A 155 -7.73 17.16 7.11
N VAL A 156 -6.98 17.58 8.13
CA VAL A 156 -6.77 16.72 9.32
C VAL A 156 -8.09 16.53 10.07
N GLU A 157 -8.93 17.56 10.08
CA GLU A 157 -10.25 17.58 10.70
C GLU A 157 -11.18 16.52 10.10
N ASP A 158 -11.10 16.30 8.79
CA ASP A 158 -11.88 15.25 8.10
C ASP A 158 -11.65 13.85 8.66
N LEU A 159 -10.45 13.59 9.21
CA LEU A 159 -10.01 12.29 9.73
C LEU A 159 -9.61 12.36 11.21
N GLY A 160 -10.05 13.39 11.94
CA GLY A 160 -9.62 13.66 13.31
C GLY A 160 -9.65 12.44 14.25
N PRO A 161 -10.77 11.68 14.32
CA PRO A 161 -10.84 10.47 15.14
C PRO A 161 -9.84 9.39 14.72
N LEU A 162 -9.60 9.22 13.42
CA LEU A 162 -8.66 8.23 12.88
C LEU A 162 -7.21 8.59 13.21
N TRP A 163 -6.84 9.87 13.15
CA TRP A 163 -5.54 10.37 13.63
C TRP A 163 -5.35 10.12 15.12
N GLU A 164 -6.37 10.37 15.93
CA GLU A 164 -6.31 10.12 17.36
C GLU A 164 -6.13 8.63 17.65
N TYR A 165 -6.82 7.76 16.91
CA TYR A 165 -6.63 6.32 17.03
C TYR A 165 -5.23 5.86 16.62
N CYS A 166 -4.64 6.46 15.58
CA CYS A 166 -3.27 6.18 15.17
C CYS A 166 -2.23 6.62 16.20
N ARG A 167 -2.54 7.62 17.04
CA ARG A 167 -1.65 8.09 18.12
C ARG A 167 -1.59 7.16 19.34
N GLN A 168 -2.51 6.19 19.44
CA GLN A 168 -2.63 5.29 20.59
C GLN A 168 -1.91 3.95 20.32
N SER A 169 -0.64 3.83 20.74
CA SER A 169 0.26 2.73 20.37
C SER A 169 -0.09 1.35 20.95
N GLU A 170 -0.68 1.28 22.15
CA GLU A 170 -0.74 0.03 22.93
C GLU A 170 -1.82 -0.98 22.52
N GLN A 171 -2.83 -0.59 21.73
CA GLN A 171 -3.99 -1.46 21.45
C GLN A 171 -4.29 -1.68 19.97
N ARG A 172 -3.59 -0.97 19.07
CA ARG A 172 -4.09 -0.70 17.70
C ARG A 172 -3.00 -0.82 16.65
N GLY A 173 -2.11 -1.81 16.83
CA GLY A 173 -0.97 -2.08 15.96
C GLY A 173 -1.28 -1.93 14.48
N MET A 174 -2.27 -2.64 13.96
CA MET A 174 -2.54 -2.62 12.52
C MET A 174 -3.13 -1.33 11.96
N LEU A 175 -3.72 -0.48 12.81
CA LEU A 175 -4.47 0.68 12.31
C LEU A 175 -3.56 1.68 11.61
N LEU A 176 -2.40 1.97 12.20
CA LEU A 176 -1.44 2.89 11.58
C LEU A 176 -0.88 2.31 10.27
N HIS A 177 -0.64 1.00 10.21
CA HIS A 177 -0.23 0.34 8.97
C HIS A 177 -1.31 0.52 7.88
N ALA A 178 -2.56 0.15 8.19
CA ALA A 178 -3.69 0.29 7.29
C ALA A 178 -3.92 1.76 6.88
N PHE A 179 -3.74 2.70 7.80
CA PHE A 179 -3.80 4.14 7.56
C PHE A 179 -2.78 4.58 6.51
N VAL A 180 -1.50 4.30 6.72
CA VAL A 180 -0.44 4.69 5.78
C VAL A 180 -0.65 4.07 4.39
N LEU A 181 -1.06 2.79 4.36
CA LEU A 181 -1.26 2.06 3.12
C LEU A 181 -2.49 2.58 2.34
N SER A 182 -3.58 2.90 3.03
CA SER A 182 -4.91 3.01 2.41
C SER A 182 -5.44 4.43 2.22
N ILE A 183 -4.90 5.43 2.95
CA ILE A 183 -5.36 6.81 2.75
C ILE A 183 -4.96 7.35 1.36
N PRO A 184 -5.74 8.29 0.78
CA PRO A 184 -5.43 8.89 -0.51
C PRO A 184 -4.01 9.44 -0.55
N LEU A 185 -3.27 9.16 -1.63
CA LEU A 185 -1.87 9.57 -1.75
C LEU A 185 -1.69 11.08 -1.58
N LYS A 186 -2.56 11.88 -2.21
CA LYS A 186 -2.55 13.35 -2.07
C LYS A 186 -2.69 13.79 -0.61
N TYR A 187 -3.57 13.11 0.14
CA TYR A 187 -3.75 13.38 1.56
C TYR A 187 -2.50 13.02 2.36
N LEU A 188 -1.93 11.83 2.13
CA LEU A 188 -0.69 11.40 2.77
C LEU A 188 0.45 12.41 2.53
N LEU A 189 0.67 12.86 1.29
CA LEU A 189 1.75 13.78 0.96
C LEU A 189 1.58 15.15 1.66
N ASN A 190 0.36 15.64 1.81
CA ASN A 190 0.08 16.89 2.54
C ASN A 190 0.34 16.77 4.05
N HIS A 191 0.31 15.57 4.61
CA HIS A 191 0.43 15.31 6.05
C HIS A 191 1.60 14.38 6.41
N CYS A 192 2.53 14.14 5.47
CA CYS A 192 3.54 13.09 5.60
C CYS A 192 4.51 13.31 6.76
N LEU A 193 4.82 14.55 7.12
CA LEU A 193 5.65 14.85 8.29
C LEU A 193 5.00 14.35 9.59
N GLN A 194 3.69 14.62 9.78
CA GLN A 194 2.95 14.18 10.97
C GLN A 194 2.89 12.65 11.03
N VAL A 195 2.71 11.97 9.89
CA VAL A 195 2.77 10.51 9.81
C VAL A 195 4.15 10.00 10.23
N CYS A 196 5.22 10.61 9.70
CA CYS A 196 6.60 10.25 10.03
C CYS A 196 6.87 10.39 11.54
N GLU A 197 6.44 11.50 12.15
CA GLU A 197 6.56 11.75 13.59
C GLU A 197 5.85 10.69 14.43
N ILE A 198 4.64 10.29 14.05
CA ILE A 198 3.90 9.23 14.74
C ILE A 198 4.63 7.89 14.63
N ILE A 199 5.09 7.52 13.43
CA ILE A 199 5.80 6.24 13.22
C ILE A 199 7.09 6.18 14.06
N VAL A 200 7.89 7.25 14.03
CA VAL A 200 9.17 7.32 14.73
C VAL A 200 8.99 7.40 16.26
N SER A 201 8.03 8.21 16.73
CA SER A 201 7.78 8.38 18.17
C SER A 201 7.24 7.13 18.85
N GLN A 202 6.43 6.34 18.13
CA GLN A 202 5.87 5.10 18.67
C GLN A 202 6.78 3.87 18.50
N GLY A 203 7.94 3.99 17.82
CA GLY A 203 8.82 2.84 17.61
C GLY A 203 8.18 1.73 16.79
N ARG A 204 7.40 2.09 15.76
CA ARG A 204 6.70 1.16 14.86
C ARG A 204 7.64 0.20 14.11
N PRO A 205 7.18 -1.01 13.78
CA PRO A 205 7.99 -1.97 13.03
C PRO A 205 8.52 -1.43 11.69
N ALA A 206 9.63 -2.00 11.21
CA ALA A 206 10.25 -1.63 9.94
C ALA A 206 9.27 -1.71 8.75
N THR A 207 8.35 -2.68 8.78
CA THR A 207 7.30 -2.84 7.75
C THR A 207 6.42 -1.60 7.58
N ASP A 208 6.05 -0.93 8.68
CA ASP A 208 5.24 0.29 8.61
C ASP A 208 6.03 1.44 7.99
N PHE A 209 7.31 1.51 8.34
CA PHE A 209 8.20 2.57 7.89
C PHE A 209 8.63 2.40 6.43
N GLU A 210 8.81 1.15 5.98
CA GLU A 210 9.00 0.77 4.59
C GLU A 210 7.77 1.13 3.74
N VAL A 211 6.56 0.74 4.19
CA VAL A 211 5.31 1.07 3.49
C VAL A 211 5.16 2.59 3.40
N PHE A 212 5.43 3.33 4.48
CA PHE A 212 5.41 4.78 4.47
C PHE A 212 6.36 5.37 3.41
N GLY A 213 7.64 5.00 3.43
CA GLY A 213 8.61 5.48 2.45
C GLY A 213 8.23 5.14 1.01
N THR A 214 7.73 3.92 0.77
CA THR A 214 7.25 3.47 -0.54
C THR A 214 6.08 4.31 -1.02
N ARG A 215 5.12 4.60 -0.14
CA ARG A 215 3.96 5.45 -0.47
C ARG A 215 4.38 6.89 -0.78
N LEU A 216 5.37 7.44 -0.08
CA LEU A 216 5.91 8.77 -0.41
C LEU A 216 6.52 8.81 -1.82
N LEU A 217 7.20 7.74 -2.23
CA LEU A 217 7.85 7.64 -3.54
C LEU A 217 6.87 7.49 -4.72
N MET A 218 5.59 7.18 -4.45
CA MET A 218 4.53 7.16 -5.47
C MET A 218 4.08 8.56 -5.90
N GLY A 219 4.52 9.62 -5.22
CA GLY A 219 4.26 11.00 -5.61
C GLY A 219 5.39 11.94 -5.23
N GLU A 220 5.13 13.24 -5.33
CA GLU A 220 6.10 14.28 -5.01
C GLU A 220 5.93 14.72 -3.56
N THR A 221 6.94 14.47 -2.72
CA THR A 221 6.92 14.92 -1.33
C THR A 221 7.15 16.43 -1.27
N PRO A 222 6.40 17.23 -0.48
CA PRO A 222 6.57 18.68 -0.44
C PRO A 222 7.99 19.10 0.00
N GLU A 223 8.58 20.09 -0.66
CA GLU A 223 10.00 20.46 -0.50
C GLU A 223 10.36 20.89 0.92
N ASP A 224 9.47 21.61 1.58
CA ASP A 224 9.62 22.16 2.93
C ASP A 224 9.69 21.09 4.03
N VAL A 225 9.07 19.93 3.81
CA VAL A 225 9.05 18.84 4.79
C VAL A 225 10.14 17.79 4.55
N ARG A 226 10.72 17.68 3.35
CA ARG A 226 11.75 16.66 3.03
C ARG A 226 12.87 16.65 4.08
N PRO A 227 13.53 17.78 4.43
CA PRO A 227 14.66 17.74 5.35
C PRO A 227 14.26 17.35 6.78
N GLN A 228 13.01 17.60 7.17
CA GLN A 228 12.47 17.20 8.48
C GLN A 228 12.24 15.69 8.50
N ILE A 229 11.63 15.14 7.45
CA ILE A 229 11.41 13.70 7.28
C ILE A 229 12.74 12.95 7.29
N LEU A 230 13.74 13.37 6.52
CA LEU A 230 15.03 12.66 6.46
C LEU A 230 15.77 12.68 7.81
N ARG A 231 15.71 13.80 8.54
CA ARG A 231 16.29 13.93 9.88
C ARG A 231 15.64 13.00 10.90
N LEU A 232 14.35 12.68 10.75
CA LEU A 232 13.68 11.67 11.55
C LEU A 232 14.01 10.26 11.06
N ALA A 233 14.07 10.07 9.74
CA ALA A 233 14.23 8.78 9.10
C ALA A 233 15.60 8.12 9.34
N LEU A 234 16.71 8.80 9.04
CA LEU A 234 18.04 8.17 9.11
C LEU A 234 18.39 7.65 10.52
N PRO A 235 18.17 8.42 11.60
CA PRO A 235 18.37 7.90 12.96
C PRO A 235 17.40 6.78 13.30
N TYR A 236 16.19 6.80 12.76
CA TYR A 236 15.21 5.75 13.00
C TYR A 236 15.61 4.43 12.34
N ILE A 237 16.04 4.47 11.07
CA ILE A 237 16.57 3.32 10.32
C ILE A 237 17.74 2.68 11.07
N SER A 238 18.60 3.49 11.71
CA SER A 238 19.77 3.02 12.46
C SER A 238 19.43 2.05 13.60
N ARG A 239 18.18 2.07 14.08
CA ARG A 239 17.70 1.24 15.19
C ARG A 239 17.37 -0.18 14.77
N PHE A 240 17.10 -0.42 13.49
CA PHE A 240 16.83 -1.74 12.97
C PHE A 240 18.12 -2.55 12.75
N GLU A 241 18.00 -3.86 12.66
CA GLU A 241 19.09 -4.81 12.41
C GLU A 241 18.69 -5.81 11.32
N GLY A 242 19.67 -6.43 10.66
CA GLY A 242 19.44 -7.50 9.68
C GLY A 242 18.49 -7.11 8.54
N GLU A 243 17.52 -7.97 8.27
CA GLU A 243 16.53 -7.79 7.19
C GLU A 243 15.70 -6.51 7.35
N ASP A 244 15.26 -6.18 8.57
CA ASP A 244 14.47 -4.97 8.83
C ASP A 244 15.25 -3.68 8.54
N PHE A 245 16.56 -3.69 8.82
CA PHE A 245 17.45 -2.60 8.45
C PHE A 245 17.57 -2.47 6.93
N MET A 246 17.90 -3.57 6.24
CA MET A 246 18.14 -3.57 4.80
C MET A 246 16.89 -3.14 4.02
N LYS A 247 15.73 -3.67 4.39
CA LYS A 247 14.43 -3.31 3.80
C LYS A 247 14.13 -1.82 3.89
N CYS A 248 14.35 -1.20 5.05
CA CYS A 248 14.21 0.25 5.18
C CYS A 248 15.29 1.00 4.36
N CYS A 249 16.55 0.56 4.43
CA CYS A 249 17.64 1.19 3.68
C CYS A 249 17.39 1.23 2.17
N VAL A 250 16.84 0.16 1.58
CA VAL A 250 16.51 0.12 0.15
C VAL A 250 15.49 1.21 -0.20
N VAL A 251 14.35 1.27 0.49
CA VAL A 251 13.32 2.28 0.21
C VAL A 251 13.84 3.69 0.43
N TRP A 252 14.54 3.92 1.55
CA TRP A 252 15.01 5.25 1.92
C TRP A 252 16.23 5.71 1.13
N SER A 253 16.99 4.80 0.51
CA SER A 253 18.01 5.16 -0.48
C SER A 253 17.40 5.81 -1.71
N LYS A 254 16.22 5.34 -2.14
CA LYS A 254 15.49 5.95 -3.25
C LYS A 254 14.96 7.33 -2.91
N PHE A 255 14.41 7.49 -1.71
CA PHE A 255 13.96 8.79 -1.21
C PHE A 255 15.13 9.79 -1.10
N THR A 256 16.25 9.35 -0.53
CA THR A 256 17.45 10.17 -0.36
C THR A 256 18.01 10.60 -1.72
N SER A 257 18.15 9.67 -2.65
CA SER A 257 18.74 9.93 -3.98
C SER A 257 17.85 10.82 -4.85
N ARG A 258 16.52 10.70 -4.73
CA ARG A 258 15.57 11.55 -5.47
C ARG A 258 15.61 13.01 -5.02
N TYR A 259 15.78 13.26 -3.72
CA TYR A 259 15.50 14.58 -3.15
C TYR A 259 16.71 15.32 -2.56
N PHE A 260 17.81 14.62 -2.26
CA PHE A 260 18.94 15.18 -1.53
C PHE A 260 20.25 15.11 -2.31
N SER A 261 21.29 15.71 -1.74
CA SER A 261 22.60 15.82 -2.35
C SER A 261 23.50 14.64 -2.00
N THR A 262 24.69 14.64 -2.60
CA THR A 262 25.75 13.66 -2.32
C THR A 262 26.02 13.47 -0.83
N LYS A 263 25.88 14.51 -0.01
CA LYS A 263 26.11 14.42 1.44
C LYS A 263 25.18 13.41 2.11
N GLU A 264 23.87 13.53 1.90
CA GLU A 264 22.90 12.64 2.55
C GLU A 264 23.00 11.20 2.00
N ILE A 265 23.35 11.05 0.73
CA ILE A 265 23.65 9.73 0.14
C ILE A 265 24.90 9.12 0.81
N CYS A 266 25.94 9.92 1.05
CA CYS A 266 27.15 9.51 1.77
C CYS A 266 26.82 8.97 3.16
N ASP A 267 26.07 9.74 3.95
CA ASP A 267 25.68 9.38 5.31
C ASP A 267 24.93 8.03 5.34
N LEU A 268 24.02 7.82 4.38
CA LEU A 268 23.30 6.54 4.25
C LEU A 268 24.24 5.39 3.86
N CYS A 269 25.16 5.59 2.92
CA CYS A 269 26.14 4.55 2.54
C CYS A 269 27.05 4.17 3.71
N GLU A 270 27.54 5.15 4.48
CA GLU A 270 28.37 4.91 5.66
C GLU A 270 27.61 4.11 6.72
N GLN A 271 26.35 4.48 6.98
CA GLN A 271 25.48 3.79 7.89
C GLN A 271 25.24 2.33 7.46
N THR A 272 24.97 2.10 6.18
CA THR A 272 24.80 0.75 5.63
C THR A 272 26.06 -0.09 5.80
N LEU A 273 27.23 0.43 5.41
CA LEU A 273 28.50 -0.29 5.57
C LEU A 273 28.82 -0.61 7.03
N ALA A 274 28.54 0.31 7.96
CA ALA A 274 28.78 0.11 9.39
C ALA A 274 27.94 -1.04 9.95
N LYS A 275 26.73 -1.27 9.42
CA LYS A 275 25.83 -2.37 9.79
C LYS A 275 26.21 -3.67 9.10
N LEU A 276 26.46 -3.64 7.79
CA LEU A 276 26.87 -4.82 7.01
C LEU A 276 28.09 -5.51 7.59
N ARG A 277 29.11 -4.74 8.01
CA ARG A 277 30.35 -5.29 8.61
C ARG A 277 30.11 -6.08 9.90
N LYS A 278 28.96 -5.92 10.54
CA LYS A 278 28.58 -6.64 11.77
C LYS A 278 27.71 -7.86 11.50
N LEU A 279 27.21 -8.05 10.27
CA LEU A 279 26.34 -9.16 9.94
C LEU A 279 27.13 -10.47 9.80
N PRO A 280 26.60 -11.59 10.32
CA PRO A 280 27.27 -12.88 10.22
C PRO A 280 27.25 -13.43 8.79
N ASN A 281 26.20 -13.18 8.02
CA ASN A 281 26.06 -13.64 6.64
C ASN A 281 25.64 -12.49 5.69
N PRO A 282 26.58 -11.66 5.24
CA PRO A 282 26.25 -10.49 4.43
C PRO A 282 25.74 -10.80 3.02
N SER A 283 25.98 -12.01 2.52
CA SER A 283 25.57 -12.44 1.18
C SER A 283 24.05 -12.56 1.03
N GLU A 284 23.33 -12.78 2.13
CA GLU A 284 21.85 -12.80 2.16
C GLU A 284 21.25 -11.46 1.71
N HIS A 285 22.00 -10.36 1.84
CA HIS A 285 21.53 -9.01 1.53
C HIS A 285 22.09 -8.46 0.21
N PHE A 286 22.75 -9.27 -0.62
CA PHE A 286 23.29 -8.78 -1.90
C PHE A 286 22.19 -8.30 -2.86
N ALA A 287 21.01 -8.91 -2.83
CA ALA A 287 19.86 -8.42 -3.59
C ALA A 287 19.44 -7.01 -3.12
N ASP A 288 19.35 -6.80 -1.80
CA ASP A 288 19.00 -5.50 -1.22
C ASP A 288 20.06 -4.44 -1.54
N LEU A 289 21.34 -4.77 -1.42
CA LEU A 289 22.43 -3.84 -1.77
C LEU A 289 22.44 -3.49 -3.26
N THR A 290 22.12 -4.44 -4.12
CA THR A 290 21.97 -4.18 -5.56
C THR A 290 20.83 -3.18 -5.80
N ASN A 291 19.67 -3.38 -5.18
CA ASN A 291 18.54 -2.45 -5.28
C ASN A 291 18.89 -1.06 -4.72
N MET A 292 19.66 -1.00 -3.64
CA MET A 292 20.18 0.26 -3.08
C MET A 292 21.11 0.97 -4.06
N VAL A 293 22.02 0.25 -4.73
CA VAL A 293 22.89 0.82 -5.78
C VAL A 293 22.07 1.37 -6.94
N GLU A 294 21.09 0.62 -7.44
CA GLU A 294 20.18 1.08 -8.49
C GLU A 294 19.45 2.36 -8.09
N ASN A 295 18.94 2.42 -6.86
CA ASN A 295 18.28 3.61 -6.32
C ASN A 295 19.22 4.81 -6.22
N ILE A 296 20.48 4.61 -5.83
CA ILE A 296 21.49 5.68 -5.74
C ILE A 296 21.91 6.18 -7.12
N MET A 297 21.92 5.31 -8.13
CA MET A 297 22.21 5.69 -9.51
C MET A 297 21.10 6.50 -10.18
N GLU A 298 19.91 6.57 -9.57
CA GLU A 298 18.86 7.54 -9.91
C GLU A 298 18.99 8.87 -9.14
N CYS A 299 20.18 9.18 -8.60
CA CYS A 299 20.48 10.48 -8.04
C CYS A 299 20.39 11.60 -9.10
N ARG A 300 20.36 12.86 -8.62
CA ARG A 300 20.31 14.03 -9.49
C ARG A 300 21.54 14.07 -10.39
N SER A 301 21.36 14.47 -11.64
CA SER A 301 22.42 14.44 -12.67
C SER A 301 23.67 15.23 -12.29
N ASN A 302 23.52 16.31 -11.51
CA ASN A 302 24.62 17.13 -11.02
C ASN A 302 25.42 16.46 -9.87
N ASP A 303 24.83 15.51 -9.16
CA ASP A 303 25.46 14.81 -8.04
C ASP A 303 26.17 13.51 -8.48
N LEU A 304 25.84 12.96 -9.67
CA LEU A 304 26.33 11.67 -10.13
C LEU A 304 27.87 11.58 -10.15
N SER A 305 28.57 12.63 -10.60
CA SER A 305 30.04 12.63 -10.63
C SER A 305 30.64 12.47 -9.22
N ASP A 306 30.05 13.13 -8.24
CA ASP A 306 30.53 13.10 -6.86
C ASP A 306 30.20 11.75 -6.20
N VAL A 307 29.00 11.22 -6.44
CA VAL A 307 28.58 9.89 -5.96
C VAL A 307 29.51 8.80 -6.49
N LEU A 308 29.90 8.85 -7.77
CA LEU A 308 30.80 7.85 -8.37
C LEU A 308 32.23 7.88 -7.82
N LYS A 309 32.64 8.99 -7.20
CA LYS A 309 33.93 9.15 -6.52
C LYS A 309 33.85 8.93 -5.01
N MET A 310 32.62 8.80 -4.48
CA MET A 310 32.37 8.71 -3.06
C MET A 310 32.82 7.37 -2.50
N LYS A 311 33.80 7.39 -1.59
CA LYS A 311 34.42 6.18 -1.03
C LYS A 311 33.42 5.20 -0.42
N PRO A 312 32.44 5.61 0.41
CA PRO A 312 31.40 4.70 0.90
C PRO A 312 30.58 4.01 -0.21
N PHE A 313 30.27 4.69 -1.30
CA PHE A 313 29.54 4.08 -2.41
C PHE A 313 30.41 3.07 -3.17
N ILE A 314 31.67 3.43 -3.43
CA ILE A 314 32.65 2.51 -4.03
C ILE A 314 32.82 1.26 -3.16
N ASP A 315 32.88 1.42 -1.83
CA ASP A 315 32.98 0.30 -0.90
C ASP A 315 31.77 -0.63 -0.96
N ILE A 316 30.56 -0.11 -1.20
CA ILE A 316 29.37 -0.94 -1.43
C ILE A 316 29.50 -1.71 -2.76
N LEU A 317 29.90 -1.04 -3.84
CA LEU A 317 30.14 -1.70 -5.14
C LEU A 317 31.23 -2.77 -5.07
N ASP A 318 32.23 -2.56 -4.23
CA ASP A 318 33.32 -3.52 -3.99
C ASP A 318 32.91 -4.62 -3.02
N TYR A 319 31.85 -4.42 -2.25
CA TYR A 319 31.28 -5.44 -1.37
C TYR A 319 30.44 -6.44 -2.16
N VAL A 320 29.64 -5.95 -3.12
CA VAL A 320 28.76 -6.75 -3.96
C VAL A 320 29.52 -7.22 -5.21
N ARG A 321 30.33 -8.28 -5.06
CA ARG A 321 31.13 -8.85 -6.17
C ARG A 321 30.53 -10.09 -6.81
N ASP A 322 29.72 -10.82 -6.06
CA ASP A 322 29.22 -12.13 -6.51
C ASP A 322 28.20 -11.97 -7.63
N GLU A 323 28.27 -12.85 -8.62
CA GLU A 323 27.27 -12.91 -9.69
C GLU A 323 25.95 -13.51 -9.18
N PRO A 324 24.78 -13.01 -9.62
CA PRO A 324 24.58 -12.00 -10.66
C PRO A 324 24.58 -10.54 -10.15
N TYR A 325 24.89 -10.29 -8.89
CA TYR A 325 24.71 -8.99 -8.25
C TYR A 325 25.78 -7.96 -8.68
N GLY A 326 27.03 -8.40 -8.82
CA GLY A 326 28.13 -7.57 -9.29
C GLY A 326 27.86 -6.99 -10.69
N SER A 327 27.43 -7.83 -11.64
CA SER A 327 27.07 -7.39 -12.99
C SER A 327 25.84 -6.49 -13.03
N LYS A 328 24.83 -6.73 -12.18
CA LYS A 328 23.68 -5.81 -12.03
C LYS A 328 24.10 -4.43 -11.54
N CYS A 329 24.94 -4.36 -10.52
CA CYS A 329 25.49 -3.09 -10.02
C CYS A 329 26.29 -2.36 -11.10
N ALA A 330 27.15 -3.07 -11.83
CA ALA A 330 27.92 -2.50 -12.94
C ALA A 330 27.00 -1.96 -14.05
N LYS A 331 25.96 -2.70 -14.42
CA LYS A 331 24.96 -2.27 -15.40
C LYS A 331 24.22 -1.00 -14.93
N ALA A 332 23.81 -0.94 -13.67
CA ALA A 332 23.13 0.24 -13.11
C ALA A 332 24.02 1.50 -13.19
N VAL A 333 25.29 1.38 -12.77
CA VAL A 333 26.27 2.47 -12.84
C VAL A 333 26.51 2.94 -14.28
N LEU A 334 26.78 2.01 -15.20
CA LEU A 334 27.04 2.34 -16.61
C LEU A 334 25.82 2.96 -17.27
N THR A 335 24.61 2.48 -16.96
CA THR A 335 23.36 3.05 -17.48
C THR A 335 23.18 4.49 -17.03
N ALA A 336 23.42 4.79 -15.75
CA ALA A 336 23.33 6.15 -15.23
C ALA A 336 24.37 7.09 -15.88
N ILE A 337 25.59 6.61 -16.09
CA ILE A 337 26.66 7.36 -16.77
C ILE A 337 26.26 7.70 -18.21
N VAL A 338 25.78 6.71 -18.97
CA VAL A 338 25.37 6.89 -20.38
C VAL A 338 24.21 7.88 -20.51
N HIS A 339 23.26 7.88 -19.57
CA HIS A 339 22.15 8.82 -19.59
C HIS A 339 22.53 10.24 -19.17
N THR A 340 23.58 10.39 -18.35
CA THR A 340 23.93 11.68 -17.74
C THR A 340 25.04 12.42 -18.50
N PHE A 341 26.06 11.69 -18.95
CA PHE A 341 27.23 12.28 -19.60
C PHE A 341 27.17 12.10 -21.12
N GLN A 342 27.48 13.18 -21.85
CA GLN A 342 27.62 13.09 -23.30
C GLN A 342 28.92 12.38 -23.67
N VAL A 343 28.91 11.71 -24.82
CA VAL A 343 30.11 11.03 -25.32
C VAL A 343 31.24 12.04 -25.49
N GLY A 344 32.37 11.79 -24.83
CA GLY A 344 33.55 12.67 -24.88
C GLY A 344 33.49 13.86 -23.92
N SER A 345 32.48 13.98 -23.05
CA SER A 345 32.38 15.08 -22.06
C SER A 345 33.05 14.77 -20.72
N VAL A 346 33.65 13.59 -20.56
CA VAL A 346 34.26 13.14 -19.31
C VAL A 346 35.78 13.29 -19.40
N ASP A 347 36.31 14.33 -18.76
CA ASP A 347 37.74 14.62 -18.70
C ASP A 347 38.39 14.22 -17.35
N ASP A 348 37.57 13.75 -16.40
CA ASP A 348 38.03 13.35 -15.06
C ASP A 348 38.59 11.92 -15.08
N ALA A 349 39.90 11.79 -14.86
CA ALA A 349 40.60 10.51 -14.88
C ALA A 349 40.03 9.48 -13.88
N VAL A 350 39.58 9.92 -12.70
CA VAL A 350 38.99 9.02 -11.68
C VAL A 350 37.68 8.45 -12.19
N LEU A 351 36.87 9.27 -12.86
CA LEU A 351 35.61 8.83 -13.44
C LEU A 351 35.83 7.90 -14.63
N VAL A 352 36.83 8.17 -15.47
CA VAL A 352 37.22 7.29 -16.59
C VAL A 352 37.66 5.92 -16.07
N ASP A 353 38.54 5.88 -15.08
CA ASP A 353 38.99 4.63 -14.46
C ASP A 353 37.80 3.83 -13.91
N ARG A 354 36.83 4.51 -13.28
CA ARG A 354 35.63 3.86 -12.77
C ARG A 354 34.75 3.28 -13.88
N ILE A 355 34.58 4.00 -14.98
CA ILE A 355 33.84 3.51 -16.16
C ILE A 355 34.50 2.23 -16.68
N VAL A 356 35.82 2.27 -16.88
CA VAL A 356 36.59 1.12 -17.37
C VAL A 356 36.45 -0.07 -16.42
N GLU A 357 36.53 0.17 -15.11
CA GLU A 357 36.34 -0.88 -14.10
C GLU A 357 34.96 -1.53 -14.20
N GLN A 358 33.88 -0.74 -14.31
CA GLN A 358 32.53 -1.30 -14.43
C GLN A 358 32.30 -2.02 -15.76
N CYS A 359 32.85 -1.50 -16.86
CA CYS A 359 32.84 -2.19 -18.15
C CYS A 359 33.56 -3.54 -18.05
N SER A 360 34.73 -3.59 -17.41
CA SER A 360 35.48 -4.84 -17.22
C SER A 360 34.68 -5.86 -16.41
N ARG A 361 34.06 -5.43 -15.29
CA ARG A 361 33.18 -6.30 -14.48
C ARG A 361 32.05 -6.89 -15.32
N LEU A 362 31.36 -6.07 -16.11
CA LEU A 362 30.26 -6.51 -16.97
C LEU A 362 30.73 -7.43 -18.11
N CYS A 363 31.89 -7.18 -18.70
CA CYS A 363 32.46 -8.06 -19.73
C CYS A 363 32.84 -9.43 -19.17
N LEU A 364 33.40 -9.48 -17.96
CA LEU A 364 33.81 -10.73 -17.31
C LEU A 364 32.61 -11.57 -16.86
N SER A 365 31.47 -10.94 -16.56
CA SER A 365 30.23 -11.66 -16.21
C SER A 365 29.57 -12.33 -17.41
N VAL A 366 29.74 -11.76 -18.62
CA VAL A 366 29.25 -12.36 -19.87
C VAL A 366 30.26 -13.43 -20.33
N ARG A 367 30.13 -14.65 -19.82
CA ARG A 367 30.91 -15.78 -20.34
C ARG A 367 30.40 -16.14 -21.75
N PRO A 368 31.28 -16.36 -22.74
CA PRO A 368 30.87 -16.79 -24.07
C PRO A 368 30.01 -18.08 -24.07
N ASP A 369 30.20 -18.94 -23.07
CA ASP A 369 29.49 -20.22 -22.95
C ASP A 369 27.99 -20.07 -22.61
N SER A 370 27.53 -18.91 -22.11
CA SER A 370 26.11 -18.68 -21.81
C SER A 370 25.28 -18.19 -23.00
N ILE A 371 25.91 -17.97 -24.17
CA ILE A 371 25.23 -17.51 -25.39
C ILE A 371 24.69 -18.71 -26.21
N HIS A 372 25.03 -19.94 -25.86
CA HIS A 372 24.60 -21.15 -26.58
C HIS A 372 23.33 -21.83 -26.06
N ASP A 373 22.72 -21.34 -24.97
CA ASP A 373 21.49 -21.92 -24.40
C ASP A 373 20.21 -21.12 -24.71
N GLU A 374 20.27 -20.09 -25.56
CA GLU A 374 19.08 -19.38 -26.06
C GLU A 374 19.00 -19.40 -27.60
N VAL A 375 18.77 -20.58 -28.17
CA VAL A 375 18.20 -20.75 -29.54
C VAL A 375 16.99 -21.67 -29.50
#